data_AF-X7YNJ7-F1
#
_entry.id   AF-X7YNJ7-F1
#
_cell.length_a   1.000
_cell.length_b   1.000
_cell.length_c   1.000
_cell.angle_alpha   90.00
_cell.angle_beta   90.00
_cell.angle_gamma   90.00
#
_symmetry.space_group_name_H-M   'P 1'
#
loop_
_entity.id
_entity.type
_entity.pdbx_description
1 polymer ?
#
loop_
_entity_poly.entity_id
_entity_poly.type
_entity_poly.pdbx_seq_one_letter_code
_entity_poly.pdbx_strand_id
1 'polypeptide(L)' 'MPWVRQWHNEIDPEYGESVADTIDDELTARLAEHHLTVTDLTAWRPEPTRRTRRAATS' A
#
# COMPACT_ATOMS: atom_id res chain seq x y z
N MET A 1 -5.61 4.33 -5.44
CA MET A 1 -4.15 4.67 -5.35
C MET A 1 -3.79 5.75 -6.37
N PRO A 2 -3.60 7.03 -5.97
CA PRO A 2 -3.57 8.15 -6.93
C PRO A 2 -2.35 8.18 -7.85
N TRP A 3 -1.15 7.81 -7.37
CA TRP A 3 0.04 7.79 -8.22
C TRP A 3 0.08 6.55 -9.12
N VAL A 4 -0.38 5.39 -8.65
CA VAL A 4 -0.45 4.16 -9.46
C VAL A 4 -1.36 4.41 -10.67
N ARG A 5 -2.55 4.97 -10.43
CA ARG A 5 -3.46 5.39 -11.51
C ARG A 5 -2.95 6.56 -12.34
N GLN A 6 -1.97 7.34 -11.87
CA GLN A 6 -1.37 8.40 -12.69
C GLN A 6 -0.39 7.85 -13.72
N TRP A 7 0.38 6.81 -13.37
CA TRP A 7 1.45 6.27 -14.20
C TRP A 7 1.09 4.99 -14.96
N HIS A 8 0.13 4.22 -14.45
CA HIS A 8 -0.25 2.90 -14.97
C HIS A 8 -1.70 2.83 -15.48
N ASN A 9 -2.24 3.95 -15.97
CA ASN A 9 -3.61 3.99 -16.52
C ASN A 9 -3.72 3.48 -17.97
N GLU A 10 -2.60 3.18 -18.61
CA GLU A 10 -2.59 2.64 -19.97
C GLU A 10 -3.08 1.20 -19.95
N ILE A 11 -4.01 0.88 -20.85
CA ILE A 11 -4.51 -0.48 -21.06
C ILE A 11 -3.43 -1.27 -21.78
N ASP A 12 -2.98 -2.37 -21.16
CA ASP A 12 -2.07 -3.29 -21.80
C ASP A 12 -2.82 -4.02 -22.93
N PRO A 13 -2.31 -3.99 -24.19
CA PRO A 13 -2.98 -4.61 -25.32
C PRO A 13 -2.97 -6.15 -25.28
N GLU A 14 -2.08 -6.77 -24.50
CA GLU A 14 -2.02 -8.23 -24.30
C GLU A 14 -3.12 -8.69 -23.33
N TYR A 15 -3.36 -7.93 -22.26
CA TYR A 15 -4.27 -8.32 -21.18
C TYR A 15 -5.63 -7.61 -21.23
N GLY A 16 -5.75 -6.49 -21.97
CA GLY A 16 -6.99 -5.73 -22.11
C GLY A 16 -7.36 -4.89 -20.89
N GLU A 17 -6.48 -4.79 -19.90
CA GLU A 17 -6.67 -4.01 -18.67
C GLU A 17 -5.43 -3.17 -18.35
N SER A 18 -5.60 -2.15 -17.50
CA SER A 18 -4.47 -1.38 -17.02
C SER A 18 -3.84 -2.04 -15.81
N VAL A 19 -2.52 -1.93 -15.66
CA VAL A 19 -1.81 -2.41 -14.45
C VAL A 19 -2.38 -1.75 -13.18
N ALA A 20 -2.89 -0.52 -13.28
CA ALA A 20 -3.54 0.13 -12.16
C ALA A 20 -4.83 -0.58 -11.72
N ASP A 21 -5.60 -1.15 -12.65
CA ASP A 21 -6.83 -1.88 -12.35
C ASP A 21 -6.50 -3.24 -11.72
N THR A 22 -5.53 -3.98 -12.29
CA THR A 22 -5.07 -5.26 -11.70
C THR A 22 -4.60 -5.08 -10.25
N ILE A 23 -3.85 -4.01 -9.97
CA ILE A 23 -3.37 -3.70 -8.61
C ILE A 23 -4.53 -3.33 -7.66
N ASP A 24 -5.57 -2.64 -8.16
CA ASP A 24 -6.73 -2.24 -7.35
C ASP A 24 -7.57 -3.48 -6.96
N ASP A 25 -7.73 -4.42 -7.89
CA ASP A 25 -8.43 -5.70 -7.66
C ASP A 25 -7.65 -6.58 -6.67
N GLU A 26 -6.34 -6.74 -6.87
CA GLU A 26 -5.46 -7.47 -5.93
C GLU A 26 -5.47 -6.85 -4.53
N LEU A 27 -5.44 -5.52 -4.44
CA LEU A 27 -5.54 -4.81 -3.16
C LEU A 27 -6.88 -5.08 -2.50
N THR A 28 -7.98 -5.05 -3.26
CA THR A 28 -9.33 -5.32 -2.76
C THR A 28 -9.45 -6.75 -2.24
N ALA A 29 -8.91 -7.74 -2.97
CA ALA A 29 -8.87 -9.14 -2.55
C ALA A 29 -8.13 -9.31 -1.23
N ARG A 30 -6.93 -8.73 -1.10
CA ARG A 30 -6.12 -8.80 0.14
C ARG A 30 -6.79 -8.12 1.33
N LEU A 31 -7.44 -6.98 1.10
CA LEU A 31 -8.21 -6.30 2.14
C LEU A 31 -9.36 -7.18 2.64
N ALA A 32 -10.08 -7.84 1.72
CA ALA A 32 -11.14 -8.78 2.09
C ALA A 32 -10.60 -9.99 2.86
N GLU A 33 -9.49 -10.59 2.40
CA GLU A 33 -8.81 -11.72 3.07
C GLU A 33 -8.38 -11.39 4.50
N HIS A 34 -7.90 -10.18 4.73
CA HIS A 34 -7.44 -9.74 6.05
C HIS A 34 -8.53 -9.06 6.89
N HIS A 35 -9.76 -8.96 6.38
CA HIS A 35 -10.86 -8.22 7.00
C HIS A 35 -10.49 -6.76 7.34
N LEU A 36 -9.71 -6.13 6.46
CA LEU A 36 -9.27 -4.74 6.59
C LEU A 36 -10.02 -3.85 5.63
N THR A 37 -10.11 -2.57 5.99
CA THR A 37 -10.59 -1.51 5.10
C THR A 37 -9.41 -0.69 4.56
N VAL A 38 -9.66 0.07 3.49
CA VAL A 38 -8.71 1.08 3.00
C VAL A 38 -8.40 2.11 4.10
N THR A 39 -9.37 2.42 4.96
CA THR A 39 -9.18 3.32 6.11
C THR A 39 -8.19 2.72 7.11
N ASP A 40 -8.29 1.44 7.42
CA ASP A 40 -7.34 0.77 8.32
C ASP A 40 -5.91 0.81 7.77
N LEU A 41 -5.76 0.57 6.46
CA LEU A 41 -4.47 0.65 5.79
C LEU A 41 -3.87 2.07 5.80
N THR A 42 -4.68 3.09 5.56
CA THR A 42 -4.22 4.50 5.60
C THR A 42 -3.94 4.99 7.02
N ALA A 43 -4.67 4.46 8.01
CA ALA A 43 -4.45 4.73 9.43
C ALA A 43 -3.26 3.95 10.01
N TRP A 44 -2.79 2.89 9.33
CA TRP A 44 -1.73 2.02 9.81
C TRP A 44 -0.45 2.79 10.15
N ARG A 45 0.11 2.50 11.33
CA ARG A 45 1.41 3.02 11.77
C ARG A 45 2.25 1.85 12.27
N PRO A 46 3.55 1.78 11.91
CA PRO A 46 4.44 0.78 12.46
C PRO A 46 4.67 1.03 13.96
N GLU A 47 4.91 -0.05 14.72
CA GLU A 47 5.23 0.06 16.14
C GLU A 47 6.49 0.94 16.34
N PRO A 48 6.48 1.92 17.27
CA PRO A 48 7.64 2.75 17.52
C PRO A 48 8.85 1.90 17.90
N THR A 49 9.93 1.98 17.11
CA THR A 49 11.20 1.38 17.50
C THR A 49 11.72 2.09 18.74
N ARG A 50 11.78 1.39 19.88
CA ARG A 50 12.33 1.92 21.13
C ARG A 50 13.84 2.12 21.00
N ARG A 51 14.26 3.23 20.40
CA ARG A 51 15.67 3.63 20.32
C ARG A 51 16.15 4.01 21.72
N THR A 52 16.90 3.12 22.37
CA THR A 52 17.58 3.43 23.63
C THR A 52 18.65 4.49 23.35
N ARG A 53 18.49 5.68 23.92
CA ARG A 53 19.50 6.74 23.82
C ARG A 53 20.70 6.31 24.66
N ARG A 54 21.78 5.83 24.04
CA ARG A 54 23.08 5.76 24.73
C ARG A 54 23.42 7.18 25.15
N ALA A 55 23.43 7.43 26.46
CA ALA A 55 23.94 8.67 27.01
C ALA A 55 25.42 8.76 26.60
N ALA A 56 25.77 9.80 25.85
CA ALA A 56 27.17 10.15 25.66
C ALA A 56 27.71 10.61 27.03
N THR A 57 28.65 9.85 27.57
CA THR A 57 29.44 10.22 28.74
C THR A 57 30.26 11.46 28.40
N SER A 58 30.30 12.39 29.36
CA SER A 58 30.86 13.74 29.33
C SER A 58 32.26 13.89 28.75
#